data_AF-A0A948XBB8-F1
#
_entry.id   AF-A0A948XBB8-F1
#
_cell.length_a   1.000
_cell.length_b   1.000
_cell.length_c   1.000
_cell.angle_alpha   90.00
_cell.angle_beta   90.00
_cell.angle_gamma   90.00
#
_symmetry.space_group_name_H-M   'P 1'
#
loop_
_entity.id
_entity.type
_entity.pdbx_description
1 polymer ?
#
loop_
_entity_poly.entity_id
_entity_poly.type
_entity_poly.pdbx_seq_one_letter_code
_entity_poly.pdbx_strand_id
1 'polypeptide(L)'
;MEAELDILRELSKHVPENIAESFGDRYTDRILGINKLEKAAQIISDVITKLDLINILGDDKDFKEIILKIIRDYQIQRRKVINLKRVWSGERGTLKGKK
;
A
#
# COMPACT_ATOMS: atom_id res chain seq x y z
N MET A 1 -2.95 18.93 -13.61
CA MET A 1 -2.95 17.47 -13.79
C MET A 1 -1.55 16.89 -13.65
N GLU A 2 -0.53 17.46 -14.31
CA GLU A 2 0.88 16.99 -14.20
C GLU A 2 1.40 16.99 -12.75
N ALA A 3 1.19 18.08 -12.00
CA ALA A 3 1.60 18.15 -10.59
C ALA A 3 1.00 17.05 -9.71
N GLU A 4 -0.24 16.62 -9.96
CA GLU A 4 -0.86 15.53 -9.21
C GLU A 4 -0.25 14.16 -9.56
N LEU A 5 0.09 13.95 -10.83
CA LEU A 5 0.77 12.74 -11.29
C LEU A 5 2.20 12.65 -10.74
N ASP A 6 2.88 13.78 -10.58
CA ASP A 6 4.21 13.81 -9.97
C ASP A 6 4.17 13.51 -8.47
N ILE A 7 3.16 14.01 -7.76
CA ILE A 7 2.92 13.64 -6.35
C ILE A 7 2.66 12.13 -6.24
N LEU A 8 1.85 11.55 -7.13
CA LEU A 8 1.58 10.11 -7.16
C LEU A 8 2.85 9.30 -7.43
N ARG A 9 3.69 9.73 -8.37
CA ARG A 9 4.98 9.09 -8.65
C ARG A 9 5.87 9.13 -7.43
N GLU A 10 5.98 10.28 -6.77
CA GLU A 10 6.84 10.43 -5.60
C GLU A 10 6.37 9.56 -4.43
N LEU A 11 5.07 9.61 -4.11
CA LEU A 11 4.48 8.74 -3.09
C LEU A 11 4.72 7.26 -3.40
N SER A 12 4.61 6.86 -4.67
CA SER A 12 4.77 5.46 -5.06
C SER A 12 6.18 4.91 -4.82
N LYS A 13 7.23 5.76 -4.85
CA LYS A 13 8.62 5.35 -4.61
C LYS A 13 8.87 4.91 -3.18
N HIS A 14 8.15 5.49 -2.23
CA HIS A 14 8.30 5.16 -0.82
C HIS A 14 7.66 3.81 -0.45
N VAL A 15 6.74 3.27 -1.26
CA VAL A 15 6.14 1.95 -1.02
C VAL A 15 7.19 0.83 -1.06
N PRO A 16 7.95 0.62 -2.16
CA PRO A 16 8.97 -0.42 -2.20
C PRO A 16 10.11 -0.18 -1.20
N GLU A 17 10.47 1.09 -0.92
CA GLU A 17 11.48 1.46 0.08
C GLU A 17 11.07 0.98 1.48
N ASN A 18 9.89 1.37 1.97
CA ASN A 18 9.39 0.95 3.28
C ASN A 18 9.26 -0.59 3.37
N ILE A 19 8.84 -1.25 2.30
CA ILE A 19 8.77 -2.72 2.27
C ILE A 19 10.18 -3.30 2.38
N ALA A 20 11.14 -2.86 1.59
CA ALA A 20 12.50 -3.39 1.60
C ALA A 20 13.17 -3.21 2.97
N GLU A 21 13.09 -2.01 3.53
CA GLU A 21 13.65 -1.71 4.85
C GLU A 21 13.01 -2.55 5.96
N SER A 22 11.69 -2.82 5.87
CA SER A 22 11.00 -3.66 6.86
C SER A 22 11.60 -5.07 6.98
N PHE A 23 12.18 -5.61 5.91
CA PHE A 23 12.84 -6.93 5.93
C PHE A 23 14.18 -6.93 6.65
N GLY A 24 14.90 -5.81 6.65
CA GLY A 24 16.09 -5.64 7.48
C GLY A 24 15.71 -5.48 8.94
N ASP A 25 14.76 -4.56 9.19
CA ASP A 25 14.39 -4.18 10.56
C ASP A 25 13.71 -5.30 11.32
N ARG A 26 12.94 -6.19 10.68
CA ARG A 26 12.27 -7.30 11.40
C ARG A 26 13.22 -8.18 12.25
N TYR A 27 14.52 -8.20 11.94
CA TYR A 27 15.51 -9.00 12.67
C TYR A 27 16.24 -8.19 13.74
N THR A 28 16.32 -6.86 13.60
CA THR A 28 17.00 -5.95 14.53
C THR A 28 16.01 -5.28 15.49
N ASP A 29 14.90 -4.75 14.96
CA ASP A 29 13.76 -4.19 15.68
C ASP A 29 12.45 -4.57 14.96
N ARG A 30 11.79 -5.60 15.51
CA ARG A 30 10.54 -6.13 14.97
C ARG A 30 9.41 -5.08 14.93
N ILE A 31 9.35 -4.18 15.90
CA ILE A 31 8.32 -3.14 15.97
C ILE A 31 8.55 -2.14 14.85
N LEU A 32 9.80 -1.72 14.63
CA LEU A 32 10.17 -0.86 13.52
C LEU A 32 9.79 -1.48 12.16
N GLY A 33 10.11 -2.76 11.95
CA GLY A 33 9.72 -3.47 10.73
C GLY A 33 8.20 -3.50 10.51
N ILE A 34 7.40 -3.72 11.57
CA ILE A 34 5.94 -3.66 11.51
C ILE A 34 5.44 -2.25 11.17
N ASN A 35 6.03 -1.22 11.77
CA ASN A 35 5.65 0.17 11.52
C ASN A 35 5.94 0.60 10.08
N LYS A 36 7.04 0.13 9.47
CA LYS A 36 7.32 0.37 8.05
C LYS A 36 6.31 -0.30 7.13
N LEU A 37 5.86 -1.52 7.45
CA LEU A 37 4.77 -2.16 6.72
C LEU A 37 3.44 -1.40 6.86
N GLU A 38 3.14 -0.87 8.05
CA GLU A 38 1.97 0.01 8.24
C GLU A 38 2.08 1.27 7.39
N LYS A 39 3.26 1.91 7.40
CA LYS A 39 3.51 3.11 6.60
C LYS A 39 3.36 2.85 5.10
N ALA A 40 3.90 1.73 4.60
CA ALA A 40 3.71 1.31 3.21
C ALA A 40 2.22 1.12 2.87
N ALA A 41 1.45 0.47 3.75
CA ALA A 41 0.01 0.28 3.56
C ALA A 41 -0.76 1.61 3.53
N GLN A 42 -0.34 2.58 4.33
CA GLN A 42 -0.94 3.92 4.36
C GLN A 42 -0.63 4.71 3.07
N ILE A 43 0.63 4.69 2.61
CA ILE A 43 1.01 5.33 1.34
C ILE A 43 0.22 4.72 0.17
N ILE A 44 0.06 3.40 0.13
CA ILE A 44 -0.77 2.74 -0.90
C ILE A 44 -2.22 3.23 -0.81
N SER A 45 -2.78 3.39 0.39
CA SER A 45 -4.11 3.96 0.59
C SER A 45 -4.23 5.39 0.02
N ASP A 46 -3.25 6.24 0.30
CA ASP A 46 -3.23 7.63 -0.19
C ASP A 46 -3.15 7.68 -1.73
N VAL A 47 -2.34 6.80 -2.33
CA VAL A 47 -2.26 6.64 -3.79
C VAL A 47 -3.59 6.20 -4.38
N ILE A 48 -4.26 5.20 -3.80
CA ILE A 48 -5.58 4.74 -4.25
C ILE A 48 -6.59 5.89 -4.19
N THR A 49 -6.66 6.61 -3.06
CA THR A 49 -7.63 7.72 -2.90
C THR A 49 -7.42 8.83 -3.94
N LYS A 50 -6.16 9.18 -4.24
CA LYS A 50 -5.85 10.16 -5.29
C LYS A 50 -6.22 9.66 -6.68
N LEU A 51 -5.95 8.39 -7.00
CA LEU A 51 -6.34 7.78 -8.26
C LEU A 51 -7.87 7.70 -8.41
N ASP A 52 -8.59 7.37 -7.33
CA ASP A 52 -10.06 7.36 -7.32
C ASP A 52 -10.62 8.76 -7.62
N LEU A 53 -10.04 9.82 -7.02
CA LEU A 53 -10.42 11.20 -7.30
C LEU A 53 -10.20 11.55 -8.78
N ILE A 54 -9.03 11.22 -9.34
CA ILE A 54 -8.71 11.42 -10.75
C ILE A 54 -9.70 10.67 -11.65
N ASN A 55 -10.06 9.43 -11.29
CA ASN A 55 -11.03 8.62 -12.03
C ASN A 55 -12.44 9.21 -12.02
N ILE A 56 -12.86 9.84 -10.92
CA ILE A 56 -14.15 10.52 -10.79
C ILE A 56 -14.19 11.80 -11.63
N LEU A 57 -13.09 12.56 -11.63
CA LEU A 57 -12.99 13.86 -12.30
C LEU A 57 -12.71 13.77 -13.80
N GLY A 58 -12.11 12.68 -14.28
CA GLY A 58 -11.91 12.45 -15.71
C GLY A 58 -13.22 12.10 -16.41
N ASP A 59 -13.34 12.38 -17.71
CA ASP A 59 -14.48 11.98 -18.53
C ASP A 59 -14.11 10.96 -19.62
N ASP A 60 -12.83 10.82 -19.91
CA ASP A 60 -12.32 9.89 -20.91
C ASP A 60 -12.42 8.43 -20.44
N LYS A 61 -13.12 7.60 -21.20
CA LYS A 61 -13.42 6.21 -20.83
C LYS A 61 -12.16 5.34 -20.79
N ASP A 62 -11.28 5.49 -21.79
CA ASP A 62 -10.07 4.68 -21.89
C ASP A 62 -9.10 5.00 -20.74
N PHE A 63 -8.99 6.29 -20.40
CA PHE A 63 -8.25 6.76 -19.23
C PHE A 63 -8.82 6.19 -17.93
N LYS A 64 -10.15 6.19 -17.75
CA LYS A 64 -10.79 5.58 -16.57
C LYS A 64 -10.47 4.09 -16.44
N GLU A 65 -10.51 3.34 -17.54
CA GLU A 65 -10.18 1.91 -17.52
C GLU A 65 -8.72 1.67 -17.09
N ILE A 66 -7.79 2.50 -17.55
CA ILE A 66 -6.38 2.46 -17.13
C ILE A 66 -6.26 2.74 -15.63
N ILE A 67 -6.89 3.81 -15.13
CA ILE A 67 -6.82 4.20 -13.72
C ILE A 67 -7.42 3.10 -12.82
N LEU A 68 -8.57 2.54 -13.20
CA LEU A 68 -9.20 1.43 -12.47
C LEU A 68 -8.30 0.19 -12.42
N LYS A 69 -7.56 -0.11 -13.48
CA LYS A 69 -6.58 -1.20 -13.48
C LYS A 69 -5.46 -0.94 -12.47
N ILE A 70 -4.91 0.28 -12.46
CA ILE A 70 -3.85 0.69 -11.53
C ILE A 70 -4.35 0.63 -10.08
N ILE A 71 -5.57 1.11 -9.81
CA ILE A 71 -6.19 1.03 -8.47
C ILE A 71 -6.29 -0.44 -8.00
N ARG A 72 -6.72 -1.36 -8.87
CA ARG A 72 -6.81 -2.80 -8.52
C ARG A 72 -5.44 -3.37 -8.15
N ASP A 73 -4.40 -3.01 -8.88
CA ASP A 73 -3.03 -3.46 -8.60
C ASP A 73 -2.55 -2.96 -7.23
N TYR A 74 -2.78 -1.69 -6.91
CA TYR A 74 -2.48 -1.14 -5.58
C TYR A 74 -3.31 -1.79 -4.46
N GLN A 75 -4.60 -2.07 -4.69
CA GLN A 75 -5.43 -2.79 -3.72
C GLN A 75 -4.88 -4.20 -3.44
N ILE A 76 -4.41 -4.91 -4.46
CA ILE A 76 -3.75 -6.22 -4.30
C ILE A 76 -2.47 -6.07 -3.48
N GLN A 77 -1.63 -5.09 -3.79
CA GLN A 77 -0.39 -4.83 -3.05
C GLN A 77 -0.68 -4.50 -1.58
N ARG A 78 -1.65 -3.62 -1.30
CA ARG A 78 -2.06 -3.27 0.06
C ARG A 78 -2.48 -4.49 0.86
N ARG A 79 -3.28 -5.39 0.27
CA ARG A 79 -3.67 -6.65 0.93
C ARG A 79 -2.45 -7.51 1.27
N LYS A 80 -1.46 -7.61 0.38
CA LYS A 80 -0.22 -8.36 0.62
C LYS A 80 0.57 -7.75 1.79
N VAL A 81 0.75 -6.43 1.82
CA VAL A 81 1.45 -5.71 2.88
C VAL A 81 0.75 -5.88 4.24
N ILE A 82 -0.57 -5.70 4.31
CA ILE A 82 -1.35 -5.89 5.54
C ILE A 82 -1.26 -7.35 6.03
N ASN A 83 -1.34 -8.32 5.12
CA ASN A 83 -1.22 -9.72 5.49
C ASN A 83 0.17 -10.05 6.03
N LEU A 84 1.23 -9.49 5.44
CA LEU A 84 2.59 -9.62 5.94
C LEU A 84 2.71 -9.02 7.35
N LYS A 85 2.20 -7.80 7.54
CA LYS A 85 2.14 -7.13 8.85
C LYS A 85 1.48 -8.02 9.91
N ARG A 86 0.30 -8.58 9.60
CA ARG A 86 -0.45 -9.47 10.50
C ARG A 86 0.29 -10.76 10.86
N VAL A 87 1.06 -11.32 9.91
CA VAL A 87 1.91 -12.48 10.19
C VAL A 87 3.03 -12.08 11.16
N TRP A 88 3.66 -10.93 10.90
CA TRP A 88 4.80 -10.47 11.70
C TRP A 88 4.38 -9.90 13.05
N SER A 89 3.16 -9.40 13.22
CA SER A 89 2.62 -8.99 14.52
C SER A 89 2.12 -10.16 15.37
N GLY A 90 1.96 -11.35 14.79
CA GLY A 90 1.41 -12.52 15.47
C GLY A 90 -0.12 -12.55 15.56
N GLU A 91 -0.81 -11.52 15.06
CA GLU A 91 -2.28 -11.45 14.97
C GLU A 91 -2.91 -12.62 14.21
N ARG A 92 -2.17 -13.23 13.28
CA ARG A 92 -2.64 -14.39 12.51
C ARG A 92 -2.70 -15.68 13.35
N GLY A 93 -1.92 -15.78 14.42
CA GLY A 93 -1.87 -16.93 15.33
C GLY A 93 -2.96 -16.90 16.41
N THR A 94 -3.37 -15.72 16.85
CA THR A 94 -4.40 -15.55 17.91
C THR A 94 -5.80 -15.99 17.47
N LEU A 95 -6.08 -16.01 16.15
CA LEU A 95 -7.36 -16.50 15.60
C LEU A 95 -7.49 -18.03 15.59
N LYS A 96 -6.39 -18.79 15.71
CA LYS A 96 -6.43 -20.26 15.75
C LYS A 96 -6.66 -20.84 17.16
N GLY A 97 -6.52 -20.02 18.20
CA GLY A 97 -6.65 -20.45 19.61
C GLY A 97 -8.03 -20.20 20.24
N LYS A 98 -9.02 -19.74 19.47
CA LYS A 98 -10.41 -19.52 19.93
C LYS A 98 -11.39 -20.51 19.28
N LYS A 99 -11.12 -21.80 19.39
CA LYS A 99 -12.08 -22.87 19.07
C LYS A 99 -12.20 -23.81 20.25
#